data_AF-A0A2R8B5W4-F1
#
_entry.id   AF-A0A2R8B5W4-F1
#
_cell.length_a   1.000
_cell.length_b   1.000
_cell.length_c   1.000
_cell.angle_alpha   90.00
_cell.angle_beta   90.00
_cell.angle_gamma   90.00
#
_symmetry.space_group_name_H-M   'P 1'
#
loop_
_entity.id
_entity.type
_entity.pdbx_description
1 polymer ?
#
loop_
_entity_poly.entity_id
_entity_poly.type
_entity_poly.pdbx_seq_one_letter_code
_entity_poly.pdbx_strand_id
1 'polypeptide(L)' 'MAKKQSHTDYRSSTTGKFVKKSYADKHPNTTQKESIPNPGRGDTGRGKKK' A
#
# COMPACT_ATOMS: atom_id res chain seq x y z
N MET A 1 17.93 10.57 8.74
CA MET A 1 16.46 10.49 8.49
C MET A 1 16.16 9.10 7.95
N ALA A 2 15.45 8.24 8.70
CA ALA A 2 15.11 6.91 8.22
C ALA A 2 14.18 7.05 7.00
N LYS A 3 14.58 6.48 5.86
CA LYS A 3 13.78 6.47 4.63
C LYS A 3 12.54 5.63 4.93
N LYS A 4 11.37 6.26 5.13
CA LYS A 4 10.09 5.57 5.27
C LYS A 4 9.86 4.81 3.97
N GLN A 5 10.20 3.54 3.95
CA GLN A 5 10.12 2.72 2.75
C GLN A 5 8.72 2.12 2.72
N SER A 6 7.72 2.95 2.39
CA SER A 6 6.39 2.48 2.06
C SER A 6 6.35 2.01 0.61
N HIS A 7 5.76 0.85 0.34
CA HIS A 7 5.45 0.46 -1.03
C HIS A 7 4.03 0.88 -1.39
N THR A 8 3.83 1.23 -2.65
CA THR A 8 2.54 1.62 -3.19
C THR A 8 1.87 0.41 -3.82
N ASP A 9 0.70 0.06 -3.33
CA ASP A 9 -0.17 -0.96 -3.92
C ASP A 9 -1.49 -0.36 -4.39
N TYR A 10 -2.23 -1.15 -5.16
CA TYR A 10 -3.55 -0.79 -5.67
C TYR A 10 -4.56 -1.83 -5.25
N ARG A 11 -5.73 -1.38 -4.77
CA ARG A 11 -6.80 -2.25 -4.29
C ARG A 11 -8.11 -1.93 -4.99
N SER A 12 -8.74 -2.95 -5.56
CA SER A 12 -10.09 -2.81 -6.13
C SER A 12 -11.09 -2.60 -5.00
N SER A 13 -11.80 -1.49 -5.00
CA SER A 13 -12.90 -1.23 -4.05
C SER A 13 -14.10 -2.14 -4.31
N THR A 14 -14.25 -2.66 -5.54
CA THR A 14 -15.33 -3.57 -5.91
C THR A 14 -15.13 -4.99 -5.36
N THR A 15 -13.91 -5.52 -5.44
CA THR A 15 -13.61 -6.92 -5.06
C THR A 15 -12.80 -7.05 -3.78
N GLY A 16 -12.26 -5.94 -3.28
CA GLY A 16 -11.35 -5.92 -2.13
C GLY A 16 -9.99 -6.56 -2.39
N LYS A 17 -9.65 -6.91 -3.64
CA LYS A 17 -8.39 -7.59 -4.01
C LYS A 17 -7.31 -6.58 -4.39
N PHE A 18 -6.05 -6.95 -4.14
CA PHE A 18 -4.90 -6.22 -4.66
C PHE A 18 -4.77 -6.47 -6.17
N VAL A 19 -4.58 -5.39 -6.90
CA VAL A 19 -4.52 -5.36 -8.36
C VAL A 19 -3.22 -4.68 -8.80
N LYS A 20 -2.79 -4.97 -10.03
CA LYS A 20 -1.60 -4.34 -10.60
C LYS A 20 -1.88 -2.88 -10.96
N LYS A 21 -0.83 -2.07 -11.04
CA LYS A 21 -0.92 -0.68 -11.50
C LYS A 21 -1.66 -0.53 -12.83
N SER A 22 -1.39 -1.40 -13.80
CA SER A 22 -2.07 -1.37 -15.11
C SER A 22 -3.59 -1.58 -15.02
N TYR A 23 -4.07 -2.30 -14.01
CA TYR A 23 -5.49 -2.43 -13.75
C TYR A 23 -6.05 -1.16 -13.11
N ALA A 24 -5.31 -0.58 -12.16
CA ALA A 24 -5.69 0.69 -11.54
C ALA A 24 -5.77 1.84 -12.55
N ASP A 25 -4.84 1.89 -13.51
CA ASP A 25 -4.82 2.89 -14.58
C ASP A 25 -6.04 2.74 -15.51
N LYS A 26 -6.55 1.51 -15.70
CA LYS A 26 -7.76 1.24 -16.49
C LYS A 26 -9.06 1.45 -15.70
N HIS A 27 -9.02 1.30 -14.38
CA HIS A 27 -10.18 1.40 -13.50
C HIS A 27 -9.92 2.36 -12.33
N PRO A 28 -9.62 3.64 -12.60
CA PRO A 28 -9.28 4.61 -11.54
C PRO A 28 -10.44 4.86 -10.58
N ASN A 29 -11.69 4.77 -11.07
CA ASN A 29 -12.88 5.04 -10.29
C ASN A 29 -13.18 3.97 -9.22
N THR A 30 -12.68 2.74 -9.42
CA THR A 30 -12.96 1.60 -8.54
C THR A 30 -11.69 0.99 -7.97
N THR A 31 -10.57 1.70 -8.07
CA THR A 31 -9.28 1.25 -7.55
C THR A 31 -8.67 2.32 -6.66
N GLN A 32 -8.35 1.95 -5.42
CA GLN A 32 -7.69 2.80 -4.45
C GLN A 32 -6.18 2.57 -4.50
N LYS A 33 -5.43 3.66 -4.43
CA LYS A 33 -3.97 3.64 -4.26
C LYS A 33 -3.66 3.65 -2.78
N GLU A 34 -3.03 2.59 -2.29
CA GLU A 34 -2.68 2.43 -0.88
C GLU A 34 -1.16 2.53 -0.71
N SER A 35 -0.74 3.35 0.25
CA SER A 35 0.66 3.37 0.69
C SER A 35 0.77 2.43 1.88
N ILE A 36 1.29 1.23 1.63
CA ILE A 36 1.42 0.20 2.66
C ILE A 36 2.81 0.34 3.29
N PRO A 37 2.88 0.72 4.58
CA PRO A 37 4.14 0.80 5.29
C PRO A 37 4.67 -0.62 5.56
N ASN A 38 5.98 -0.84 5.39
CA ASN A 38 6.56 -2.17 5.45
C ASN A 38 6.72 -2.64 6.92
N PRO A 39 5.90 -3.58 7.40
CA PRO A 39 6.03 -4.08 8.77
C PRO A 39 7.16 -5.10 8.80
N GLY A 40 8.38 -4.61 9.05
CA GLY A 40 9.58 -5.45 9.12
C GLY A 40 10.88 -4.67 8.90
N ARG A 41 10.81 -3.48 8.28
CA ARG A 41 11.97 -2.59 8.07
C ARG A 41 12.02 -1.39 9.03
N GLY A 42 11.33 -1.48 10.16
CA GLY A 42 11.35 -0.47 11.22
C GLY A 42 10.60 0.82 10.91
N ASP A 43 9.95 0.94 9.74
CA ASP A 43 9.25 2.16 9.29
C ASP A 43 7.78 2.25 9.70
N THR A 44 7.15 1.13 10.08
CA THR A 44 5.73 1.11 10.49
C THR A 44 5.44 1.64 11.89
N GLY A 45 6.44 1.95 12.72
CA GLY A 45 6.25 2.29 14.14
C GLY A 45 5.63 1.17 15.00
N ARG A 46 5.09 0.12 14.36
CA ARG A 46 4.39 -1.02 14.96
C ARG A 46 5.33 -2.05 15.59
N GLY A 47 6.65 -1.89 15.37
CA GLY A 47 7.70 -2.69 16.02
C GLY A 47 8.31 -2.06 17.27
N LYS A 48 7.96 -0.82 17.64
CA LYS A 48 8.40 -0.22 18.91
C LYS A 48 7.39 -0.58 20.01
N LYS A 49 7.29 -1.86 20.37
CA LYS A 49 6.82 -2.21 21.71
C LYS A 49 8.01 -2.01 22.65
N LYS A 50 7.80 -1.16 23.66
CA LYS A 50 8.69 -0.93 24.80
C LYS A 50 8.91 -2.21 25.59
#